data_AF-A0A3Q3QSW6-F1
#
_entry.id   AF-A0A3Q3QSW6-F1
#
_cell.length_a   1.000
_cell.length_b   1.000
_cell.length_c   1.000
_cell.angle_alpha   90.00
_cell.angle_beta   90.00
_cell.angle_gamma   90.00
#
_symmetry.space_group_name_H-M   'P 1'
#
loop_
_entity.id
_entity.type
_entity.pdbx_description
1 polymer ?
#
loop_
_entity_poly.entity_id
_entity_poly.type
_entity_poly.pdbx_seq_one_letter_code
_entity_poly.pdbx_strand_id
1 'polypeptide(L)'
;FSIRQALPDCPCKPSQFFMKCASHPTTDNDPSVALDLIMSNTRDVPCIACTDVMDVVLVFQCPKRHVICLDCFRRYCETRLNERQFVHHPEIGYSLPCAGDTILVSA
;
A
#
# COMPACT_ATOMS: atom_id res chain seq x y z
N PHE A 1 -2.84 7.12 -11.48
CA PHE A 1 -2.45 5.88 -12.18
C PHE A 1 -3.36 5.69 -13.39
N SER A 2 -2.84 5.25 -14.53
CA SER A 2 -3.66 4.89 -15.70
C SER A 2 -3.62 3.37 -15.88
N ILE A 3 -4.79 2.73 -15.89
CA ILE A 3 -4.93 1.30 -16.17
C ILE A 3 -5.02 1.17 -17.70
N ARG A 4 -4.14 0.39 -18.30
CA ARG A 4 -4.20 0.07 -19.73
C ARG A 4 -4.43 -1.42 -19.92
N GLN A 5 -5.23 -1.75 -20.93
CA GLN A 5 -5.48 -3.10 -21.40
C GLN A 5 -4.53 -3.38 -22.57
N ALA A 6 -3.82 -4.51 -22.54
CA ALA A 6 -3.06 -4.97 -23.71
C ALA A 6 -4.03 -5.38 -24.84
N LEU A 7 -3.73 -4.97 -26.09
CA LEU A 7 -4.59 -5.09 -27.28
C LEU A 7 -5.28 -6.47 -27.45
N PRO A 8 -6.58 -6.51 -27.83
CA PRO A 8 -7.33 -7.75 -28.01
C PRO A 8 -7.33 -8.19 -29.48
N ASP A 9 -6.19 -8.58 -30.05
CA ASP A 9 -6.16 -9.18 -31.41
C ASP A 9 -6.27 -10.72 -31.37
N CYS A 10 -6.72 -11.31 -30.26
CA CYS A 10 -7.04 -12.73 -30.21
C CYS A 10 -8.15 -13.03 -29.19
N PRO A 11 -9.28 -13.63 -29.59
CA PRO A 11 -10.43 -13.92 -28.72
C PRO A 11 -10.14 -14.94 -27.60
N CYS A 12 -8.94 -15.53 -27.56
CA CYS A 12 -8.53 -16.55 -26.61
C CYS A 12 -7.68 -16.01 -25.44
N LYS A 13 -7.25 -14.74 -25.46
CA LYS A 13 -6.35 -14.22 -24.41
C LYS A 13 -7.12 -13.53 -23.27
N PRO A 14 -6.85 -13.89 -22.00
CA PRO A 14 -7.39 -13.15 -20.87
C PRO A 14 -6.86 -11.71 -20.88
N SER A 15 -7.70 -10.76 -20.47
CA SER A 15 -7.32 -9.36 -20.35
C SER A 15 -6.22 -9.18 -19.31
N GLN A 16 -5.10 -8.60 -19.71
CA GLN A 16 -3.99 -8.26 -18.81
C GLN A 16 -4.02 -6.76 -18.52
N PHE A 17 -3.93 -6.42 -17.24
CA PHE A 17 -3.92 -5.05 -16.75
C PHE A 17 -2.53 -4.71 -16.22
N PHE A 18 -2.04 -3.52 -16.61
CA PHE A 18 -0.80 -2.96 -16.09
C PHE A 18 -1.01 -1.50 -15.73
N MET A 19 -0.20 -1.03 -14.78
CA MET A 19 -0.20 0.37 -14.36
C MET A 19 1.02 1.08 -14.90
N LYS A 20 0.88 2.38 -15.13
CA LYS A 20 1.97 3.28 -15.51
C LYS A 20 1.98 4.52 -14.63
N CYS A 21 3.16 5.11 -14.47
CA CYS A 21 3.29 6.42 -13.85
C CYS A 21 2.53 7.47 -14.66
N ALA A 22 1.82 8.35 -13.97
CA ALA A 22 1.07 9.44 -14.60
C ALA A 22 1.83 10.78 -14.58
N SER A 23 2.97 10.84 -13.89
CA SER A 23 3.72 12.09 -13.68
C SER A 23 4.67 12.45 -14.84
N HIS A 24 4.93 11.51 -15.75
CA HIS A 24 5.79 11.73 -16.90
C HIS A 24 5.33 10.85 -18.09
N PRO A 25 5.70 11.20 -19.33
CA PRO A 25 5.47 10.33 -20.48
C PRO A 25 6.22 8.99 -20.31
N THR A 26 5.50 7.88 -20.37
CA THR A 26 6.05 6.52 -20.25
C THR A 26 5.92 5.75 -21.55
N THR A 27 6.89 4.89 -21.89
CA THR A 27 6.76 3.97 -23.04
C THR A 27 5.93 2.74 -22.68
N ASP A 28 5.64 1.85 -23.63
CA ASP A 28 4.91 0.60 -23.36
C ASP A 28 5.70 -0.44 -22.57
N ASN A 29 7.03 -0.29 -22.49
CA ASN A 29 7.89 -1.19 -21.75
C ASN A 29 8.20 -0.71 -20.32
N ASP A 30 7.50 0.31 -19.82
CA ASP A 30 7.70 0.90 -18.48
C ASP A 30 6.51 0.64 -17.54
N PRO A 31 6.19 -0.62 -17.19
CA PRO A 31 5.15 -0.90 -16.22
C PRO A 31 5.57 -0.43 -14.82
N SER A 32 4.62 0.13 -14.08
CA SER A 32 4.76 0.49 -12.67
C SER A 32 3.98 -0.48 -11.80
N VAL A 33 4.48 -0.75 -10.59
CA VAL A 33 3.79 -1.59 -9.60
C VAL A 33 2.57 -0.85 -9.05
N ALA A 34 1.44 -1.55 -8.93
CA ALA A 34 0.26 -1.03 -8.28
C ALA A 34 0.46 -1.03 -6.75
N LEU A 35 0.16 0.10 -6.11
CA LEU A 35 0.21 0.23 -4.66
C LEU A 35 -1.21 0.08 -4.10
N ASP A 36 -1.71 -1.15 -4.05
CA ASP A 36 -3.12 -1.45 -3.79
C ASP A 36 -3.62 -1.02 -2.40
N LEU A 37 -2.70 -0.84 -1.45
CA LEU A 37 -3.01 -0.39 -0.09
C LEU A 37 -3.11 1.13 0.03
N ILE A 38 -2.61 1.88 -0.96
CA ILE A 38 -2.65 3.35 -0.96
C ILE A 38 -3.93 3.79 -1.64
N MET A 39 -4.77 4.51 -0.90
CA MET A 39 -6.10 4.92 -1.34
C MET A 39 -6.30 6.43 -1.10
N SER A 40 -7.15 7.04 -1.92
CA SER A 40 -7.65 8.39 -1.66
C SER A 40 -8.64 8.37 -0.50
N ASN A 41 -8.46 9.25 0.47
CA ASN A 41 -9.23 9.33 1.70
C ASN A 41 -10.56 10.08 1.50
N THR A 42 -11.41 9.57 0.62
CA THR A 42 -12.73 10.18 0.31
C THR A 42 -13.72 10.21 1.48
N ARG A 43 -13.36 9.61 2.61
CA ARG A 43 -14.20 9.50 3.82
C ARG A 43 -13.63 10.29 5.00
N ASP A 44 -12.58 11.08 4.77
CA ASP A 44 -11.93 11.91 5.79
C ASP A 44 -11.56 11.14 7.07
N VAL A 45 -11.12 9.89 6.92
CA VAL A 45 -10.75 9.04 8.06
C VAL A 45 -9.43 9.54 8.62
N PRO A 46 -9.34 9.87 9.93
CA PRO A 46 -8.11 10.37 10.53
C PRO A 46 -7.05 9.27 10.63
N CYS A 47 -5.79 9.67 10.57
CA CYS A 47 -4.65 8.78 10.77
C CYS A 47 -4.66 8.21 12.20
N ILE A 48 -4.43 6.89 12.33
CA ILE A 48 -4.36 6.22 13.64
C ILE A 48 -3.25 6.77 14.56
N ALA A 49 -2.19 7.36 14.01
CA ALA A 49 -1.03 7.81 14.77
C ALA A 49 -1.08 9.31 15.11
N CYS A 50 -1.30 10.18 14.11
CA CYS A 50 -1.29 11.64 14.32
C CYS A 50 -2.68 12.27 14.41
N THR A 51 -3.75 11.51 14.17
CA THR A 51 -5.15 11.97 14.14
C THR A 51 -5.49 13.00 13.06
N ASP A 52 -4.53 13.40 12.22
CA ASP A 52 -4.76 14.30 11.09
C ASP A 52 -5.50 13.58 9.94
N VAL A 53 -6.27 14.35 9.18
CA VAL A 53 -6.95 13.90 7.96
C VAL A 53 -6.09 14.29 6.75
N MET A 54 -5.68 13.29 5.98
CA MET A 54 -4.85 13.46 4.77
C MET A 54 -5.58 12.91 3.56
N ASP A 55 -5.39 13.53 2.38
CA ASP A 55 -6.07 13.15 1.13
C ASP A 55 -5.69 11.75 0.62
N VAL A 56 -4.47 11.30 0.92
CA VAL A 56 -3.96 9.99 0.51
C VAL A 56 -3.45 9.26 1.74
N VAL A 57 -3.96 8.05 1.94
CA VAL A 57 -3.71 7.24 3.13
C VAL A 57 -3.42 5.80 2.74
N LEU A 58 -2.72 5.08 3.60
CA LEU A 58 -2.56 3.63 3.51
C LEU A 58 -3.62 2.96 4.39
N VAL A 59 -4.32 1.98 3.81
CA VAL A 59 -5.33 1.19 4.51
C VAL A 59 -4.80 -0.23 4.70
N PHE A 60 -4.60 -0.64 5.94
CA PHE A 60 -4.17 -2.00 6.25
C PHE A 60 -5.25 -3.03 5.92
N GLN A 61 -4.86 -4.24 5.53
CA GLN A 61 -5.77 -5.37 5.26
C GLN A 61 -6.23 -6.11 6.54
N CYS A 62 -6.09 -5.50 7.72
CA CYS A 62 -6.61 -6.07 8.96
C CYS A 62 -8.16 -5.97 9.00
N PRO A 63 -8.84 -6.76 9.86
CA PRO A 63 -10.31 -6.77 9.92
C PRO A 63 -10.94 -5.40 10.19
N LYS A 64 -10.24 -4.55 10.96
CA LYS A 64 -10.67 -3.18 11.28
C LYS A 64 -10.32 -2.15 10.20
N ARG A 65 -9.56 -2.54 9.17
CA ARG A 65 -9.07 -1.66 8.09
C ARG A 65 -8.48 -0.35 8.62
N HIS A 66 -7.51 -0.47 9.54
CA HIS A 66 -6.86 0.70 10.13
C HIS A 66 -6.21 1.57 9.04
N VAL A 67 -6.33 2.89 9.22
CA VAL A 67 -5.86 3.91 8.28
C VAL A 67 -4.67 4.65 8.88
N ILE A 68 -3.63 4.85 8.08
CA ILE A 68 -2.43 5.59 8.45
C ILE A 68 -2.01 6.54 7.31
N CYS A 69 -1.61 7.76 7.62
CA CYS A 69 -1.06 8.67 6.60
C CYS A 69 0.33 8.19 6.14
N LEU A 70 0.77 8.64 4.96
CA LEU A 70 2.05 8.19 4.38
C LEU A 70 3.26 8.61 5.22
N ASP A 71 3.22 9.77 5.88
CA ASP A 71 4.31 10.24 6.75
C ASP A 71 4.44 9.40 8.02
N CYS A 72 3.32 9.11 8.68
CA CYS A 72 3.30 8.22 9.83
C CYS A 72 3.67 6.78 9.44
N PHE A 73 3.27 6.32 8.25
CA PHE A 73 3.66 5.02 7.75
C PHE A 73 5.17 4.92 7.53
N ARG A 74 5.79 5.93 6.93
CA ARG A 74 7.25 5.99 6.77
C ARG A 74 7.97 5.91 8.11
N ARG A 75 7.56 6.72 9.09
CA ARG A 75 8.14 6.70 10.44
C ARG A 75 7.96 5.34 11.11
N TYR A 76 6.77 4.73 10.98
CA TYR A 76 6.50 3.39 11.51
C TYR A 76 7.45 2.34 10.92
N CYS A 77 7.66 2.37 9.59
CA CYS A 77 8.61 1.48 8.92
C CYS A 77 10.05 1.70 9.41
N GLU A 78 10.50 2.96 9.51
CA GLU A 78 11.84 3.31 9.98
C GLU A 78 12.08 2.85 11.43
N THR A 79 11.12 3.10 12.34
CA THR A 79 11.20 2.65 13.74
C THR A 79 11.29 1.13 13.83
N ARG A 80 10.40 0.39 13.17
CA ARG A 80 10.41 -1.09 13.21
C ARG A 80 11.65 -1.69 12.56
N LEU A 81 12.21 -1.02 11.55
CA LEU A 81 13.45 -1.45 10.90
C LEU A 81 14.63 -1.30 11.85
N ASN A 82 14.73 -0.15 12.51
CA ASN A 82 15.76 0.13 13.51
C ASN A 82 15.69 -0.82 14.71
N GLU A 83 14.47 -1.13 15.16
CA GLU A 83 14.22 -2.06 16.27
C GLU A 83 14.28 -3.55 15.88
N ARG A 84 14.51 -3.86 14.58
CA ARG A 84 14.53 -5.22 14.03
C ARG A 84 13.24 -6.02 14.31
N GLN A 85 12.11 -5.34 14.29
CA GLN A 85 10.78 -5.91 14.57
C GLN A 85 9.97 -6.20 13.30
N PHE A 86 10.64 -6.39 12.18
CA PHE A 86 9.99 -6.90 10.97
C PHE A 86 9.61 -8.36 11.18
N VAL A 87 8.40 -8.72 10.76
CA VAL A 87 7.88 -10.07 10.90
C VAL A 87 8.21 -10.83 9.63
N HIS A 88 8.95 -11.93 9.76
CA HIS A 88 9.21 -12.84 8.65
C HIS A 88 7.98 -13.71 8.41
N HIS A 89 7.38 -13.58 7.22
CA HIS A 89 6.32 -14.43 6.75
C HIS A 89 6.89 -15.45 5.74
N PRO A 90 6.58 -16.75 5.88
CA PRO A 90 7.23 -17.82 5.12
C PRO A 90 7.11 -17.68 3.59
N GLU A 91 6.04 -17.08 3.09
CA GLU A 91 5.77 -16.96 1.64
C GLU A 91 6.11 -15.58 1.02
N ILE A 92 6.06 -14.50 1.81
CA ILE A 92 6.23 -13.12 1.29
C ILE A 92 7.54 -12.48 1.77
N GLY A 93 8.25 -13.10 2.71
CA GLY A 93 9.45 -12.56 3.32
C GLY A 93 9.16 -11.61 4.49
N TYR A 94 10.00 -10.60 4.68
CA TYR A 94 9.87 -9.66 5.79
C TYR A 94 8.83 -8.58 5.51
N SER A 95 7.83 -8.47 6.38
CA SER A 95 6.76 -7.49 6.28
C SER A 95 6.42 -6.87 7.64
N LEU A 96 5.54 -5.88 7.62
CA LEU A 96 5.09 -5.16 8.80
C LEU A 96 3.62 -5.49 9.11
N PRO A 97 3.28 -5.79 10.37
CA PRO A 97 1.90 -5.89 10.80
C PRO A 97 1.26 -4.50 10.85
N CYS A 98 -0.08 -4.49 10.94
CA CYS A 98 -0.85 -3.28 11.14
C CYS A 98 -0.42 -2.55 12.42
N ALA A 99 -0.21 -1.23 12.34
CA ALA A 99 0.20 -0.42 13.50
C ALA A 99 -0.84 -0.38 14.63
N GLY A 100 -2.12 -0.61 14.31
CA GLY A 100 -3.22 -0.71 15.28
C GLY A 100 -3.43 -2.10 15.86
N ASP A 101 -2.75 -3.13 15.33
CA ASP A 101 -2.71 -4.42 16.02
C ASP A 101 -1.71 -4.25 17.15
N THR A 102 -2.23 -3.81 18.29
CA THR A 102 -1.49 -3.73 19.55
C THR A 102 -0.70 -5.01 19.71
N ILE A 103 0.63 -4.90 19.65
CA ILE A 103 1.50 -5.88 20.26
C ILE A 103 1.11 -5.80 21.74
N LEU A 104 0.33 -6.77 22.20
CA LEU A 104 0.29 -7.09 23.63
C LEU A 104 1.70 -7.59 23.96
N VAL A 105 2.65 -6.66 24.10
CA VAL A 105 3.79 -6.90 24.97
C VAL A 105 3.18 -6.76 26.35
N SER A 106 2.66 -7.88 26.86
CA SER A 106 2.40 -8.07 28.28
C SER A 106 3.64 -7.59 29.04
N ALA A 107 3.47 -6.48 29.76
CA ALA A 107 4.39 -5.98 30.76
C ALA A 107 4.58 -7.01 31.87
#